data_AF-A0A7S4SQV1-F1
#
_entry.id   AF-A0A7S4SQV1-F1
#
_cell.length_a   1.000
_cell.length_b   1.000
_cell.length_c   1.000
_cell.angle_alpha   90.00
_cell.angle_beta   90.00
_cell.angle_gamma   90.00
#
_symmetry.space_group_name_H-M   'P 1'
#
loop_
_entity.id
_entity.type
_entity.pdbx_description
1 polymer ?
#
loop_
_entity_poly.entity_id
_entity_poly.type
_entity_poly.pdbx_seq_one_letter_code
_entity_poly.pdbx_strand_id
1 'polypeptide(L)'
;NKHTTSILPLMCAMIYHRVQCNFSKRKFLAVLFLLSCNALAMPAASSAAAPVSSGVVAPSTIVDAALPVEGSGGGGNPIVQLAGYVKDSVVRMKDGTVELYTNHQKCNEIRSKQQLYAKLHDIKGKAAIAKAGGISYAEFDFLQRGKEDRSKLTQLVFMMFAAPNFLPYAIWLFPNMMPSPFSPVDGGSLGAVPETSIQRISRERTHAVIQTMLDLERGVHVPPTMSKLNPFGKKATSRAMVRLDRMGKIASSFLTTNQASGSDGAELVLDILEKDIYTHEEPKKRDIMLATVPKPIISGLAKAIEGQSSSFDLTFMVRGKILNHLRKVTDADDFLVNTKIDELDSELLAEACKTRLIGGPNRSDDENRESLSKWLEQTSIRPASKISAGGLHYNGNLARAALMCYHAVDGARDARSSSYLPRLLFQGQQQAPVVEEEEVVT
;
A
#
# COMPACT_ATOMS: atom_id res chain seq x y z
N ASN A 1 14.92 29.11 54.80
CA ASN A 1 14.54 27.79 54.23
C ASN A 1 13.10 27.86 53.73
N LYS A 2 12.72 27.58 52.49
CA LYS A 2 13.36 27.57 51.16
C LYS A 2 12.15 27.39 50.21
N HIS A 3 12.07 28.26 49.21
CA HIS A 3 11.20 28.31 48.02
C HIS A 3 10.14 27.21 47.79
N THR A 4 8.86 27.60 47.82
CA THR A 4 7.75 26.97 47.10
C THR A 4 7.56 27.64 45.74
N THR A 5 8.11 27.03 44.69
CA THR A 5 7.92 27.43 43.29
C THR A 5 6.56 26.95 42.77
N SER A 6 5.72 27.92 42.38
CA SER A 6 4.40 27.72 41.78
C SER A 6 4.51 27.12 40.36
N ILE A 7 3.86 25.97 40.14
CA ILE A 7 3.77 25.25 38.85
C ILE A 7 2.70 25.86 37.92
N LEU A 8 1.91 26.81 38.41
CA LEU A 8 0.80 27.43 37.68
C LEU A 8 1.21 28.23 36.41
N PRO A 9 2.37 28.91 36.33
CA PRO A 9 2.77 29.64 35.13
C PRO A 9 3.10 28.73 33.94
N LEU A 10 3.57 27.50 34.19
CA LEU A 10 3.98 26.56 33.14
C LEU A 10 2.77 25.94 32.42
N MET A 11 1.66 25.73 33.14
CA MET A 11 0.42 25.23 32.52
C MET A 11 -0.31 26.29 31.70
N CYS A 12 -0.26 27.57 32.11
CA CYS A 12 -0.78 28.67 31.29
C CYS A 12 0.03 28.88 30.00
N ALA A 13 1.36 28.71 30.04
CA ALA A 13 2.20 28.76 28.85
C ALA A 13 1.89 27.63 27.84
N MET A 14 1.61 26.40 28.32
CA MET A 14 1.22 25.30 27.44
C MET A 14 -0.18 25.47 26.81
N ILE A 15 -1.13 26.09 27.52
CA ILE A 15 -2.46 26.37 26.96
C ILE A 15 -2.37 27.50 25.92
N TYR A 16 -1.56 28.54 26.18
CA TYR A 16 -1.32 29.63 25.23
C TYR A 16 -0.63 29.15 23.94
N HIS A 17 0.35 28.23 24.06
CA HIS A 17 1.01 27.61 22.91
C HIS A 17 0.05 26.70 22.09
N ARG A 18 -0.95 26.09 22.74
CA ARG A 18 -1.98 25.28 22.07
C ARG A 18 -2.98 26.14 21.28
N VAL A 19 -3.24 27.38 21.73
CA VAL A 19 -4.11 28.34 21.05
C VAL A 19 -3.40 29.00 19.86
N GLN A 20 -2.11 29.36 19.97
CA GLN A 20 -1.34 29.85 18.82
C GLN A 20 -1.12 28.77 17.74
N CYS A 21 -1.00 27.49 18.12
CA CYS A 21 -0.87 26.39 17.17
C CYS A 21 -2.13 26.22 16.29
N ASN A 22 -3.33 26.61 16.78
CA ASN A 22 -4.56 26.60 15.96
C ASN A 22 -4.63 27.79 14.98
N PHE A 23 -3.97 28.91 15.27
CA PHE A 23 -3.90 30.05 14.35
C PHE A 23 -2.92 29.79 13.19
N SER A 24 -1.82 29.08 13.46
CA SER A 24 -0.88 28.62 12.43
C SER A 24 -1.46 27.49 11.56
N LYS A 25 -2.26 26.58 12.13
CA LYS A 25 -2.94 25.51 11.36
C LYS A 25 -3.84 26.02 10.25
N ARG A 26 -4.52 27.15 10.42
CA ARG A 26 -5.37 27.73 9.35
C ARG A 26 -4.54 28.30 8.20
N LYS A 27 -3.39 28.91 8.49
CA LYS A 27 -2.44 29.38 7.47
C LYS A 27 -1.74 28.22 6.78
N PHE A 28 -1.35 27.17 7.53
CA PHE A 28 -0.75 25.96 6.98
C PHE A 28 -1.73 25.13 6.14
N LEU A 29 -3.00 25.01 6.57
CA LEU A 29 -4.07 24.41 5.76
C LEU A 29 -4.40 25.24 4.52
N ALA A 30 -4.38 26.58 4.61
CA ALA A 30 -4.56 27.44 3.45
C ALA A 30 -3.40 27.32 2.45
N VAL A 31 -2.16 27.17 2.91
CA VAL A 31 -0.99 26.93 2.06
C VAL A 31 -1.03 25.54 1.43
N LEU A 32 -1.39 24.49 2.19
CA LEU A 32 -1.62 23.14 1.66
C LEU A 32 -2.78 23.09 0.65
N PHE A 33 -3.86 23.84 0.91
CA PHE A 33 -5.00 23.96 0.01
C PHE A 33 -4.62 24.71 -1.28
N LEU A 34 -3.91 25.83 -1.18
CA LEU A 34 -3.41 26.59 -2.34
C LEU A 34 -2.38 25.80 -3.17
N LEU A 35 -1.51 25.02 -2.52
CA LEU A 35 -0.57 24.10 -3.19
C LEU A 35 -1.32 22.96 -3.91
N SER A 36 -2.41 22.44 -3.32
CA SER A 36 -3.25 21.43 -3.97
C SER A 36 -4.06 21.98 -5.15
N CYS A 37 -4.45 23.26 -5.11
CA CYS A 37 -5.16 23.93 -6.20
C CYS A 37 -4.23 24.31 -7.38
N ASN A 38 -2.98 24.70 -7.10
CA ASN A 38 -2.01 25.03 -8.16
C ASN A 38 -1.48 23.80 -8.90
N ALA A 39 -1.48 22.61 -8.29
CA ALA A 39 -1.15 21.36 -8.98
C ALA A 39 -2.19 20.94 -10.05
N LEU A 40 -3.38 21.56 -10.06
CA LEU A 40 -4.47 21.28 -10.99
C LEU A 40 -4.61 22.32 -12.12
N ALA A 41 -3.87 23.43 -12.04
CA ALA A 41 -3.97 24.54 -12.99
C ALA A 41 -2.58 24.95 -13.49
N MET A 42 -2.06 24.25 -14.50
CA MET A 42 -1.12 24.87 -15.44
C MET A 42 -1.66 24.76 -16.87
N PRO A 43 -1.64 25.86 -17.64
CA PRO A 43 -2.02 25.85 -19.04
C PRO A 43 -0.96 25.15 -19.89
N ALA A 44 -1.41 24.43 -20.91
CA ALA A 44 -0.54 23.85 -21.91
C ALA A 44 0.16 24.98 -22.69
N ALA A 45 1.49 25.05 -22.58
CA ALA A 45 2.29 25.78 -23.55
C ALA A 45 2.30 24.95 -24.85
N SER A 46 1.70 25.49 -25.90
CA SER A 46 1.77 24.92 -27.24
C SER A 46 3.19 25.15 -27.79
N SER A 47 3.95 24.09 -28.02
CA SER A 47 5.10 24.15 -28.93
C SER A 47 4.80 23.33 -30.17
N ALA A 48 4.97 23.98 -31.32
CA ALA A 48 4.68 23.50 -32.65
C ALA A 48 5.48 22.24 -33.03
N ALA A 49 4.91 21.54 -34.01
CA ALA A 49 5.34 20.27 -34.56
C ALA A 49 6.75 20.29 -35.19
N ALA A 50 7.42 19.14 -35.12
CA ALA A 50 8.50 18.74 -36.03
C ALA A 50 8.31 17.26 -36.42
N PRO A 51 8.77 16.84 -37.61
CA PRO A 51 8.23 15.69 -38.33
C PRO A 51 8.80 14.34 -37.88
N VAL A 52 7.98 13.33 -38.11
CA VAL A 52 8.18 11.90 -37.87
C VAL A 52 9.29 11.33 -38.75
N SER A 53 10.27 10.63 -38.17
CA SER A 53 11.07 9.63 -38.88
C SER A 53 10.82 8.25 -38.28
N SER A 54 10.22 7.37 -39.07
CA SER A 54 10.00 5.97 -38.75
C SER A 54 11.34 5.22 -38.69
N GLY A 55 11.69 4.74 -37.51
CA GLY A 55 12.80 3.80 -37.30
C GLY A 55 12.33 2.68 -36.39
N VAL A 56 12.06 1.52 -36.97
CA VAL A 56 11.85 0.27 -36.24
C VAL A 56 13.15 -0.05 -35.51
N VAL A 57 13.15 0.01 -34.17
CA VAL A 57 14.28 -0.44 -33.34
C VAL A 57 13.87 -1.73 -32.65
N ALA A 58 14.60 -2.80 -33.00
CA ALA A 58 14.56 -4.12 -32.41
C ALA A 58 15.05 -4.09 -30.93
N PRO A 59 14.86 -5.18 -30.16
CA PRO A 59 14.89 -5.10 -28.70
C PRO A 59 16.29 -4.80 -28.18
N SER A 60 16.37 -3.85 -27.26
CA SER A 60 17.58 -3.51 -26.52
C SER A 60 18.07 -4.74 -25.76
N THR A 61 19.22 -5.23 -26.21
CA THR A 61 20.10 -6.16 -25.52
C THR A 61 20.28 -5.73 -24.07
N ILE A 62 20.03 -6.66 -23.15
CA ILE A 62 20.45 -6.57 -21.76
C ILE A 62 21.97 -6.45 -21.80
N VAL A 63 22.49 -5.24 -21.56
CA VAL A 63 23.89 -5.06 -21.26
C VAL A 63 24.05 -5.48 -19.81
N ASP A 64 24.54 -6.70 -19.62
CA ASP A 64 25.17 -7.13 -18.37
C ASP A 64 26.35 -6.19 -18.12
N ALA A 65 26.07 -5.08 -17.44
CA ALA A 65 27.09 -4.27 -16.80
C ALA A 65 27.58 -5.05 -15.57
N ALA A 66 28.45 -6.02 -15.80
CA ALA A 66 29.30 -6.59 -14.77
C ALA A 66 30.13 -5.45 -14.18
N LEU A 67 29.68 -4.90 -13.06
CA LEU A 67 30.49 -4.03 -12.22
C LEU A 67 31.71 -4.85 -11.78
N PRO A 68 32.95 -4.33 -11.93
CA PRO A 68 34.09 -4.97 -11.31
C PRO A 68 33.87 -4.91 -9.80
N VAL A 69 33.63 -6.07 -9.21
CA VAL A 69 33.69 -6.26 -7.76
C VAL A 69 35.15 -6.11 -7.38
N GLU A 70 35.58 -4.87 -7.11
CA GLU A 70 36.85 -4.61 -6.44
C GLU A 70 36.78 -5.27 -5.06
N GLY A 71 37.52 -6.38 -4.93
CA GLY A 71 37.66 -7.11 -3.69
C GLY A 71 38.08 -6.18 -2.56
N SER A 72 37.36 -6.28 -1.45
CA SER A 72 37.60 -5.52 -0.23
C SER A 72 38.95 -5.89 0.41
N GLY A 73 40.03 -5.26 -0.06
CA GLY A 73 41.25 -5.08 0.71
C GLY A 73 41.11 -3.83 1.57
N GLY A 74 40.78 -4.00 2.85
CA GLY A 74 40.62 -2.92 3.81
C GLY A 74 41.88 -2.04 3.91
N GLY A 75 41.73 -0.75 3.60
CA GLY A 75 42.84 0.21 3.66
C GLY A 75 42.72 1.42 2.71
N GLY A 76 41.60 1.58 1.99
CA GLY A 76 41.40 2.76 1.12
C GLY A 76 41.34 4.07 1.92
N ASN A 77 42.08 5.09 1.47
CA ASN A 77 42.09 6.42 2.06
C ASN A 77 40.64 6.98 2.14
N PRO A 78 40.15 7.44 3.30
CA PRO A 78 38.78 7.93 3.48
C PRO A 78 38.41 9.08 2.53
N ILE A 79 39.39 9.86 2.06
CA ILE A 79 39.16 10.92 1.06
C ILE A 79 38.77 10.33 -0.30
N VAL A 80 39.40 9.21 -0.69
CA VAL A 80 39.07 8.53 -1.95
C VAL A 80 37.68 7.89 -1.86
N GLN A 81 37.31 7.34 -0.70
CA GLN A 81 35.96 6.84 -0.46
C GLN A 81 34.90 7.95 -0.52
N LEU A 82 35.18 9.11 0.08
CA LEU A 82 34.28 10.27 0.02
C LEU A 82 34.14 10.81 -1.42
N ALA A 83 35.24 10.91 -2.16
CA ALA A 83 35.22 11.34 -3.55
C ALA A 83 34.46 10.34 -4.44
N GLY A 84 34.65 9.04 -4.23
CA GLY A 84 33.87 7.99 -4.87
C GLY A 84 32.38 8.12 -4.57
N TYR A 85 32.03 8.31 -3.29
CA TYR A 85 30.65 8.50 -2.86
C TYR A 85 29.98 9.73 -3.50
N VAL A 86 30.68 10.88 -3.57
CA VAL A 86 30.16 12.09 -4.20
C VAL A 86 29.98 11.88 -5.71
N LYS A 87 30.96 11.25 -6.38
CA LYS A 87 30.86 10.93 -7.81
C LYS A 87 29.68 10.02 -8.09
N ASP A 88 29.53 8.93 -7.34
CA ASP A 88 28.43 7.97 -7.49
C ASP A 88 27.07 8.61 -7.21
N SER A 89 27.01 9.51 -6.23
CA SER A 89 25.79 10.27 -5.92
C SER A 89 25.40 11.20 -7.08
N VAL A 90 26.37 11.88 -7.71
CA VAL A 90 26.10 12.77 -8.86
C VAL A 90 25.70 11.96 -10.09
N VAL A 91 26.36 10.83 -10.37
CA VAL A 91 26.01 9.96 -11.50
C VAL A 91 24.59 9.41 -11.32
N ARG A 92 24.26 8.85 -10.15
CA ARG A 92 22.89 8.37 -9.86
C ARG A 92 21.84 9.47 -9.92
N MET A 93 22.16 10.68 -9.48
CA MET A 93 21.26 11.83 -9.62
C MET A 93 21.04 12.21 -11.08
N LYS A 94 22.09 12.20 -11.91
CA LYS A 94 21.96 12.44 -13.35
C LYS A 94 21.11 11.35 -14.01
N ASP A 95 21.42 10.09 -13.75
CA ASP A 95 20.71 8.96 -14.37
C ASP A 95 19.23 8.96 -13.95
N GLY A 96 18.95 9.19 -12.65
CA GLY A 96 17.57 9.32 -12.15
C GLY A 96 16.80 10.52 -12.72
N THR A 97 17.47 11.65 -12.99
CA THR A 97 16.81 12.80 -13.63
C THR A 97 16.53 12.56 -15.11
N VAL A 98 17.42 11.88 -15.84
CA VAL A 98 17.21 11.45 -17.22
C VAL A 98 16.07 10.42 -17.29
N GLU A 99 16.05 9.44 -16.39
CA GLU A 99 14.97 8.46 -16.29
C GLU A 99 13.62 9.14 -15.99
N LEU A 100 13.58 10.06 -15.04
CA LEU A 100 12.35 10.81 -14.73
C LEU A 100 11.84 11.61 -15.94
N TYR A 101 12.74 12.21 -16.71
CA TYR A 101 12.41 12.97 -17.91
C TYR A 101 11.85 12.06 -19.02
N THR A 102 12.52 10.94 -19.31
CA THR A 102 12.04 9.97 -20.30
C THR A 102 10.70 9.35 -19.88
N ASN A 103 10.53 9.03 -18.60
CA ASN A 103 9.25 8.59 -18.04
C ASN A 103 8.15 9.65 -18.18
N HIS A 104 8.50 10.93 -18.03
CA HIS A 104 7.57 12.03 -18.27
C HIS A 104 7.12 12.12 -19.74
N GLN A 105 8.03 11.97 -20.70
CA GLN A 105 7.71 11.94 -22.13
C GLN A 105 6.77 10.78 -22.46
N LYS A 106 7.09 9.57 -22.01
CA LYS A 106 6.24 8.37 -22.17
C LYS A 106 4.84 8.57 -21.55
N CYS A 107 4.74 9.20 -20.38
CA CYS A 107 3.44 9.56 -19.80
C CYS A 107 2.62 10.51 -20.69
N ASN A 108 3.27 11.46 -21.38
CA ASN A 108 2.57 12.40 -22.25
C ASN A 108 2.10 11.74 -23.54
N GLU A 109 2.88 10.80 -24.08
CA GLU A 109 2.48 9.96 -25.21
C GLU A 109 1.27 9.09 -24.88
N ILE A 110 1.25 8.45 -23.71
CA ILE A 110 0.09 7.64 -23.28
C ILE A 110 -1.15 8.54 -23.11
N ARG A 111 -1.01 9.73 -22.52
CA ARG A 111 -2.13 10.68 -22.41
C ARG A 111 -2.61 11.18 -23.77
N SER A 112 -1.73 11.35 -24.75
CA SER A 112 -2.14 11.74 -26.09
C SER A 112 -2.95 10.62 -26.76
N LYS A 113 -2.57 9.35 -26.57
CA LYS A 113 -3.39 8.18 -26.99
C LYS A 113 -4.78 8.19 -26.35
N GLN A 114 -4.87 8.39 -25.03
CA GLN A 114 -6.16 8.50 -24.33
C GLN A 114 -7.02 9.65 -24.88
N GLN A 115 -6.43 10.79 -25.19
CA GLN A 115 -7.15 11.92 -25.79
C GLN A 115 -7.64 11.62 -27.21
N LEU A 116 -6.84 10.92 -28.03
CA LEU A 116 -7.25 10.51 -29.37
C LEU A 116 -8.41 9.51 -29.30
N TYR A 117 -8.33 8.52 -28.41
CA TYR A 117 -9.40 7.56 -28.18
C TYR A 117 -10.69 8.26 -27.72
N ALA A 118 -10.60 9.16 -26.74
CA ALA A 118 -11.76 9.90 -26.26
C ALA A 118 -12.39 10.79 -27.35
N LYS A 119 -11.59 11.40 -28.23
CA LYS A 119 -12.10 12.16 -29.38
C LYS A 119 -12.85 11.28 -30.38
N LEU A 120 -12.34 10.06 -30.64
CA LEU A 120 -12.95 9.11 -31.55
C LEU A 120 -14.31 8.59 -31.05
N HIS A 121 -14.47 8.48 -29.72
CA HIS A 121 -15.69 8.02 -29.07
C HIS A 121 -16.60 9.14 -28.52
N ASP A 122 -16.36 10.41 -28.87
CA ASP A 122 -17.05 11.61 -28.36
C ASP A 122 -17.17 11.67 -26.82
N ILE A 123 -16.18 11.14 -26.11
CA ILE A 123 -16.14 11.14 -24.63
C ILE A 123 -15.67 12.51 -24.15
N LYS A 124 -16.57 13.25 -23.51
CA LYS A 124 -16.29 14.59 -22.97
C LYS A 124 -15.98 14.54 -21.48
N GLY A 125 -15.04 15.39 -21.06
CA GLY A 125 -14.70 15.60 -19.65
C GLY A 125 -13.43 14.87 -19.19
N LYS A 126 -12.57 15.58 -18.45
CA LYS A 126 -11.23 15.08 -18.04
C LYS A 126 -11.29 13.77 -17.25
N ALA A 127 -12.28 13.62 -16.38
CA ALA A 127 -12.45 12.41 -15.58
C ALA A 127 -12.90 11.21 -16.42
N ALA A 128 -13.81 11.44 -17.38
CA ALA A 128 -14.24 10.40 -18.30
C ALA A 128 -13.11 9.98 -19.24
N ILE A 129 -12.32 10.93 -19.76
CA ILE A 129 -11.13 10.66 -20.60
C ILE A 129 -10.12 9.78 -19.87
N ALA A 130 -9.86 10.04 -18.58
CA ALA A 130 -8.92 9.24 -17.80
C ALA A 130 -9.40 7.78 -17.60
N LYS A 131 -10.73 7.55 -17.70
CA LYS A 131 -11.37 6.23 -17.62
C LYS A 131 -11.74 5.64 -18.98
N ALA A 132 -11.58 6.39 -20.06
CA ALA A 132 -12.16 6.08 -21.37
C ALA A 132 -11.55 4.84 -22.04
N GLY A 133 -10.54 4.19 -21.46
CA GLY A 133 -9.83 3.08 -22.11
C GLY A 133 -8.88 3.57 -23.19
N GLY A 134 -8.67 2.75 -24.23
CA GLY A 134 -7.79 3.07 -25.37
C GLY A 134 -6.29 2.97 -25.09
N ILE A 135 -5.91 2.44 -23.93
CA ILE A 135 -4.54 2.16 -23.51
C ILE A 135 -4.48 0.75 -22.92
N SER A 136 -3.30 0.14 -22.86
CA SER A 136 -3.12 -1.16 -22.19
C SER A 136 -3.04 -1.00 -20.67
N TYR A 137 -3.20 -2.10 -19.92
CA TYR A 137 -3.01 -2.07 -18.46
C TYR A 137 -1.57 -1.68 -18.08
N ALA A 138 -0.58 -2.11 -18.85
CA ALA A 138 0.82 -1.71 -18.66
C ALA A 138 1.02 -0.19 -18.75
N GLU A 139 0.36 0.45 -19.73
CA GLU A 139 0.39 1.91 -19.89
C GLU A 139 -0.37 2.62 -18.76
N PHE A 140 -1.49 2.04 -18.30
CA PHE A 140 -2.23 2.55 -17.15
C PHE A 140 -1.42 2.49 -15.85
N ASP A 141 -0.81 1.34 -15.55
CA ASP A 141 0.04 1.18 -14.36
C ASP A 141 1.23 2.14 -14.40
N PHE A 142 1.87 2.27 -15.56
CA PHE A 142 2.94 3.23 -15.78
C PHE A 142 2.51 4.68 -15.49
N LEU A 143 1.30 5.08 -15.91
CA LEU A 143 0.75 6.41 -15.58
C LEU A 143 0.51 6.59 -14.09
N GLN A 144 0.08 5.55 -13.37
CA GLN A 144 -0.14 5.60 -11.93
C GLN A 144 1.19 5.75 -11.19
N ARG A 145 2.20 4.95 -11.53
CA ARG A 145 3.56 5.08 -10.99
C ARG A 145 4.13 6.47 -11.25
N GLY A 146 4.00 6.98 -12.47
CA GLY A 146 4.44 8.33 -12.83
C GLY A 146 3.73 9.45 -12.05
N LYS A 147 2.47 9.25 -11.63
CA LYS A 147 1.76 10.19 -10.76
C LYS A 147 2.31 10.17 -9.33
N GLU A 148 2.66 8.99 -8.82
CA GLU A 148 3.29 8.84 -7.50
C GLU A 148 4.66 9.49 -7.46
N ASP A 149 5.48 9.27 -8.47
CA ASP A 149 6.83 9.82 -8.54
C ASP A 149 6.81 11.34 -8.64
N ARG A 150 5.87 11.91 -9.41
CA ARG A 150 5.64 13.36 -9.43
C ARG A 150 5.22 13.88 -8.05
N SER A 151 4.34 13.19 -7.34
CA SER A 151 3.92 13.57 -5.99
C SER A 151 5.09 13.55 -5.01
N LYS A 152 5.94 12.51 -5.06
CA LYS A 152 7.15 12.41 -4.23
C LYS A 152 8.14 13.52 -4.56
N LEU A 153 8.37 13.79 -5.84
CA LEU A 153 9.25 14.85 -6.30
C LEU A 153 8.75 16.22 -5.86
N THR A 154 7.46 16.52 -6.03
CA THR A 154 6.87 17.79 -5.56
C THR A 154 7.03 17.92 -4.04
N GLN A 155 6.83 16.84 -3.29
CA GLN A 155 7.05 16.85 -1.84
C GLN A 155 8.54 17.09 -1.49
N LEU A 156 9.46 16.48 -2.22
CA LEU A 156 10.90 16.67 -2.05
C LEU A 156 11.32 18.11 -2.35
N VAL A 157 10.89 18.66 -3.49
CA VAL A 157 11.14 20.05 -3.89
C VAL A 157 10.56 21.01 -2.86
N PHE A 158 9.34 20.76 -2.40
CA PHE A 158 8.74 21.55 -1.33
C PHE A 158 9.57 21.51 -0.04
N MET A 159 10.05 20.34 0.39
CA MET A 159 10.91 20.24 1.57
C MET A 159 12.26 20.94 1.37
N MET A 160 12.83 20.88 0.17
CA MET A 160 14.07 21.58 -0.17
C MET A 160 13.93 23.11 -0.01
N PHE A 161 12.78 23.68 -0.40
CA PHE A 161 12.54 25.12 -0.26
C PHE A 161 12.01 25.53 1.12
N ALA A 162 11.05 24.79 1.68
CA ALA A 162 10.36 25.18 2.90
C ALA A 162 11.08 24.75 4.19
N ALA A 163 11.88 23.67 4.13
CA ALA A 163 12.48 23.04 5.29
C ALA A 163 13.82 22.34 4.94
N PRO A 164 14.81 23.05 4.39
CA PRO A 164 16.06 22.45 3.89
C PRO A 164 16.81 21.65 4.98
N ASN A 165 16.78 22.12 6.23
CA ASN A 165 17.42 21.44 7.36
C ASN A 165 16.75 20.10 7.72
N PHE A 166 15.50 19.88 7.31
CA PHE A 166 14.77 18.63 7.53
C PHE A 166 14.94 17.64 6.38
N LEU A 167 15.40 18.08 5.22
CA LEU A 167 15.54 17.26 4.02
C LEU A 167 16.42 16.01 4.27
N PRO A 168 17.60 16.09 4.93
CA PRO A 168 18.41 14.89 5.21
C PRO A 168 17.67 13.87 6.07
N TYR A 169 16.91 14.33 7.07
CA TYR A 169 16.11 13.46 7.92
C TYR A 169 14.93 12.84 7.18
N ALA A 170 14.30 13.59 6.26
CA ALA A 170 13.24 13.06 5.43
C ALA A 170 13.74 11.96 4.48
N ILE A 171 14.93 12.15 3.89
CA ILE A 171 15.58 11.13 3.05
C ILE A 171 15.94 9.89 3.87
N TRP A 172 16.42 10.08 5.10
CA TRP A 172 16.74 8.97 6.00
C TRP A 172 15.50 8.21 6.49
N LEU A 173 14.41 8.92 6.84
CA LEU A 173 13.16 8.32 7.32
C LEU A 173 12.31 7.69 6.20
N PHE A 174 12.41 8.21 4.99
CA PHE A 174 11.69 7.74 3.81
C PHE A 174 12.69 7.35 2.73
N PRO A 175 13.41 6.22 2.89
CA PRO A 175 14.41 5.78 1.92
C PRO A 175 13.81 5.55 0.52
N ASN A 176 12.49 5.35 0.42
CA ASN A 176 11.75 5.19 -0.83
C ASN A 176 11.39 6.52 -1.53
N MET A 177 11.73 7.68 -0.95
CA MET A 177 11.48 9.01 -1.58
C MET A 177 12.46 9.31 -2.71
N MET A 178 13.63 8.69 -2.70
CA MET A 178 14.61 8.73 -3.78
C MET A 178 15.18 7.32 -3.95
N PRO A 179 15.64 6.93 -5.15
CA PRO A 179 16.48 5.73 -5.27
C PRO A 179 17.73 5.92 -4.40
N SER A 180 17.70 5.39 -3.19
CA SER A 180 18.73 5.60 -2.18
C SER A 180 19.87 4.61 -2.39
N PRO A 181 21.15 5.04 -2.36
CA PRO A 181 22.29 4.13 -2.33
C PRO A 181 22.33 3.24 -1.08
N PHE A 182 21.52 3.56 -0.07
CA PHE A 182 21.38 2.82 1.18
C PHE A 182 20.21 1.85 1.19
N SER A 183 19.39 1.79 0.13
CA SER A 183 18.49 0.65 0.00
C SER A 183 19.38 -0.57 -0.16
N PRO A 184 19.28 -1.60 0.71
CA PRO A 184 20.03 -2.82 0.51
C PRO A 184 19.70 -3.30 -0.89
N VAL A 185 20.71 -3.32 -1.77
CA VAL A 185 20.58 -3.98 -3.07
C VAL A 185 20.15 -5.39 -2.73
N ASP A 186 18.97 -5.79 -3.21
CA ASP A 186 18.39 -7.11 -2.99
C ASP A 186 19.42 -8.15 -3.48
N GLY A 187 20.26 -8.67 -2.57
CA GLY A 187 21.37 -9.58 -2.92
C GLY A 187 22.68 -9.45 -2.14
N GLY A 188 22.85 -8.45 -1.26
CA GLY A 188 24.16 -8.19 -0.61
C GLY A 188 24.52 -9.00 0.65
N SER A 189 23.68 -9.90 1.14
CA SER A 189 24.04 -10.72 2.33
C SER A 189 24.95 -11.86 1.91
N LEU A 190 26.27 -11.66 2.05
CA LEU A 190 27.33 -12.66 1.88
C LEU A 190 26.91 -14.03 2.48
N GLY A 191 26.52 -14.97 1.61
CA GLY A 191 26.27 -16.38 1.96
C GLY A 191 24.80 -16.82 2.05
N ALA A 192 23.82 -15.93 1.93
CA ALA A 192 22.41 -16.31 1.86
C ALA A 192 21.96 -16.43 0.40
N VAL A 193 21.20 -17.50 0.08
CA VAL A 193 20.54 -17.63 -1.24
C VAL A 193 19.76 -16.33 -1.51
N PRO A 194 19.92 -15.69 -2.69
CA PRO A 194 19.24 -14.45 -2.99
C PRO A 194 17.72 -14.68 -2.89
N GLU A 195 17.12 -14.07 -1.87
CA GLU A 195 15.68 -14.14 -1.64
C GLU A 195 14.98 -13.31 -2.72
N THR A 196 14.02 -13.92 -3.42
CA THR A 196 13.26 -13.17 -4.43
C THR A 196 12.40 -12.10 -3.75
N SER A 197 12.12 -11.00 -4.44
CA SER A 197 11.30 -9.91 -3.88
C SER A 197 9.94 -10.41 -3.38
N ILE A 198 9.33 -11.37 -4.09
CA ILE A 198 8.06 -12.01 -3.74
C ILE A 198 8.18 -12.81 -2.44
N GLN A 199 9.27 -13.58 -2.26
CA GLN A 199 9.52 -14.32 -1.03
C GLN A 199 9.69 -13.37 0.16
N ARG A 200 10.45 -12.28 -0.02
CA ARG A 200 10.63 -11.26 1.02
C ARG A 200 9.29 -10.65 1.44
N ILE A 201 8.48 -10.25 0.47
CA ILE A 201 7.16 -9.66 0.71
C ILE A 201 6.22 -10.67 1.40
N SER A 202 6.23 -11.93 0.98
CA SER A 202 5.45 -13.00 1.62
C SER A 202 5.83 -13.18 3.10
N ARG A 203 7.12 -13.09 3.43
CA ARG A 203 7.62 -13.16 4.81
C ARG A 203 7.18 -11.94 5.62
N GLU A 204 7.36 -10.74 5.09
CA GLU A 204 6.98 -9.48 5.75
C GLU A 204 5.47 -9.41 6.02
N ARG A 205 4.64 -9.82 5.04
CA ARG A 205 3.17 -9.93 5.20
C ARG A 205 2.80 -10.93 6.28
N THR A 206 3.43 -12.09 6.29
CA THR A 206 3.21 -13.08 7.33
C THR A 206 3.50 -12.52 8.72
N HIS A 207 4.64 -11.84 8.88
CA HIS A 207 5.00 -11.21 10.16
C HIS A 207 3.99 -10.12 10.55
N ALA A 208 3.51 -9.33 9.58
CA ALA A 208 2.47 -8.34 9.80
C ALA A 208 1.16 -8.98 10.31
N VAL A 209 0.74 -10.10 9.71
CA VAL A 209 -0.46 -10.85 10.13
C VAL A 209 -0.32 -11.37 11.56
N ILE A 210 0.78 -12.08 11.87
CA ILE A 210 1.03 -12.63 13.21
C ILE A 210 1.08 -11.51 14.25
N GLN A 211 1.81 -10.43 13.95
CA GLN A 211 1.88 -9.27 14.84
C GLN A 211 0.51 -8.64 15.07
N THR A 212 -0.34 -8.58 14.04
CA THR A 212 -1.70 -8.02 14.16
C THR A 212 -2.58 -8.88 15.04
N MET A 213 -2.51 -10.21 14.92
CA MET A 213 -3.24 -11.13 15.79
C MET A 213 -2.78 -10.98 17.25
N LEU A 214 -1.48 -10.89 17.49
CA LEU A 214 -0.93 -10.64 18.83
C LEU A 214 -1.34 -9.27 19.38
N ASP A 215 -1.36 -8.23 18.56
CA ASP A 215 -1.77 -6.88 18.98
C ASP A 215 -3.29 -6.80 19.25
N LEU A 216 -4.10 -7.57 18.52
CA LEU A 216 -5.53 -7.74 18.83
C LEU A 216 -5.70 -8.38 20.20
N GLU A 217 -5.06 -9.52 20.45
CA GLU A 217 -5.13 -10.24 21.73
C GLU A 217 -4.61 -9.40 22.90
N ARG A 218 -3.44 -8.77 22.74
CA ARG A 218 -2.90 -7.83 23.74
C ARG A 218 -3.84 -6.66 23.98
N GLY A 219 -4.50 -6.15 22.94
CA GLY A 219 -5.44 -5.04 23.06
C GLY A 219 -6.72 -5.40 23.84
N VAL A 220 -7.05 -6.68 23.95
CA VAL A 220 -8.17 -7.18 24.77
C VAL A 220 -7.80 -7.26 26.24
N HIS A 221 -6.57 -7.69 26.57
CA HIS A 221 -6.16 -7.95 27.95
C HIS A 221 -5.39 -6.81 28.60
N VAL A 222 -4.63 -6.04 27.81
CA VAL A 222 -3.73 -4.99 28.31
C VAL A 222 -4.28 -3.62 27.97
N PRO A 223 -4.72 -2.83 28.95
CA PRO A 223 -5.16 -1.46 28.69
C PRO A 223 -3.97 -0.63 28.19
N PRO A 224 -4.17 0.24 27.18
CA PRO A 224 -3.09 1.06 26.64
C PRO A 224 -2.46 1.91 27.75
N THR A 225 -1.13 2.02 27.76
CA THR A 225 -0.37 2.73 28.81
C THR A 225 -0.88 4.16 29.04
N MET A 226 -1.23 4.87 27.98
CA MET A 226 -1.78 6.23 28.05
C MET A 226 -3.17 6.30 28.73
N SER A 227 -3.93 5.21 28.78
CA SER A 227 -5.22 5.19 29.49
C SER A 227 -5.05 5.20 31.01
N LYS A 228 -3.91 4.71 31.53
CA LYS A 228 -3.59 4.81 32.97
C LYS A 228 -3.39 6.25 33.41
N LEU A 229 -2.95 7.12 32.50
CA LEU A 229 -2.72 8.54 32.74
C LEU A 229 -3.99 9.41 32.61
N ASN A 230 -5.07 8.89 32.00
CA ASN A 230 -6.32 9.62 31.82
C ASN A 230 -7.45 9.04 32.69
N PRO A 231 -7.72 9.61 33.88
CA PRO A 231 -8.76 9.10 34.78
C PRO A 231 -10.17 9.13 34.17
N PHE A 232 -10.44 10.04 33.23
CA PHE A 232 -11.73 10.16 32.54
C PHE A 232 -11.88 9.22 31.33
N GLY A 233 -10.79 8.55 30.92
CA GLY A 233 -10.76 7.68 29.74
C GLY A 233 -11.22 6.24 29.97
N LYS A 234 -11.34 5.79 31.23
CA LYS A 234 -11.52 4.37 31.59
C LYS A 234 -12.71 3.71 30.88
N LYS A 235 -13.87 4.38 30.82
CA LYS A 235 -15.08 3.85 30.15
C LYS A 235 -14.91 3.75 28.64
N ALA A 236 -14.19 4.68 28.01
CA ALA A 236 -13.90 4.61 26.57
C ALA A 236 -12.93 3.46 26.27
N THR A 237 -11.90 3.28 27.10
CA THR A 237 -10.95 2.17 26.99
C THR A 237 -11.63 0.82 27.16
N SER A 238 -12.48 0.65 28.18
CA SER A 238 -13.24 -0.59 28.39
C SER A 238 -14.14 -0.93 27.19
N ARG A 239 -14.85 0.05 26.63
CA ARG A 239 -15.65 -0.16 25.40
C ARG A 239 -14.77 -0.56 24.20
N ALA A 240 -13.58 0.01 24.08
CA ALA A 240 -12.65 -0.36 23.01
C ALA A 240 -12.13 -1.81 23.18
N MET A 241 -11.80 -2.22 24.41
CA MET A 241 -11.39 -3.60 24.72
C MET A 241 -12.50 -4.61 24.41
N VAL A 242 -13.76 -4.32 24.81
CA VAL A 242 -14.92 -5.17 24.48
C VAL A 242 -15.13 -5.28 22.97
N ARG A 243 -14.94 -4.19 22.22
CA ARG A 243 -15.01 -4.22 20.75
C ARG A 243 -13.91 -5.09 20.15
N LEU A 244 -12.69 -5.01 20.68
CA LEU A 244 -11.57 -5.84 20.23
C LEU A 244 -11.82 -7.32 20.54
N ASP A 245 -12.35 -7.64 21.72
CA ASP A 245 -12.70 -9.01 22.11
C ASP A 245 -13.73 -9.61 21.17
N ARG A 246 -14.81 -8.87 20.88
CA ARG A 246 -15.82 -9.28 19.91
C ARG A 246 -15.22 -9.52 18.52
N MET A 247 -14.35 -8.63 18.06
CA MET A 247 -13.68 -8.77 16.76
C MET A 247 -12.75 -9.98 16.74
N GLY A 248 -11.97 -10.21 17.80
CA GLY A 248 -11.09 -11.37 17.94
C GLY A 248 -11.86 -12.68 17.90
N LYS A 249 -13.01 -12.75 18.58
CA LYS A 249 -13.91 -13.92 18.55
C LYS A 249 -14.48 -14.19 17.16
N ILE A 250 -14.96 -13.16 16.46
CA ILE A 250 -15.46 -13.29 15.08
C ILE A 250 -14.34 -13.76 14.14
N ALA A 251 -13.15 -13.17 14.25
CA ALA A 251 -12.00 -13.57 13.46
C ALA A 251 -11.60 -15.03 13.75
N SER A 252 -11.58 -15.43 15.02
CA SER A 252 -11.26 -16.81 15.41
C SER A 252 -12.29 -17.82 14.88
N SER A 253 -13.59 -17.53 15.00
CA SER A 253 -14.63 -18.40 14.45
C SER A 253 -14.55 -18.49 12.92
N PHE A 254 -14.23 -17.38 12.26
CA PHE A 254 -14.05 -17.38 10.81
C PHE A 254 -12.85 -18.24 10.40
N LEU A 255 -11.68 -18.03 11.01
CA LEU A 255 -10.45 -18.73 10.63
C LEU A 255 -10.47 -20.24 10.89
N THR A 256 -11.32 -20.68 11.82
CA THR A 256 -11.54 -22.11 12.15
C THR A 256 -12.60 -22.78 11.28
N THR A 257 -13.32 -22.02 10.45
CA THR A 257 -14.32 -22.59 9.53
C THR A 257 -13.62 -23.33 8.38
N ASN A 258 -14.07 -24.55 8.06
CA ASN A 258 -13.45 -25.42 7.04
C ASN A 258 -13.42 -24.81 5.62
N GLN A 259 -14.26 -23.81 5.33
CA GLN A 259 -14.33 -23.11 4.04
C GLN A 259 -13.59 -21.78 4.02
N ALA A 260 -12.83 -21.43 5.07
CA ALA A 260 -12.17 -20.13 5.19
C ALA A 260 -10.80 -20.05 4.48
N SER A 261 -10.64 -20.74 3.35
CA SER A 261 -9.42 -20.74 2.53
C SER A 261 -9.74 -20.49 1.05
N GLY A 262 -8.78 -19.93 0.31
CA GLY A 262 -8.93 -19.72 -1.13
C GLY A 262 -10.02 -18.70 -1.49
N SER A 263 -10.76 -18.93 -2.57
CA SER A 263 -11.84 -18.03 -3.01
C SER A 263 -13.05 -18.00 -2.09
N ASP A 264 -13.40 -19.16 -1.55
CA ASP A 264 -14.67 -19.36 -0.86
C ASP A 264 -14.64 -18.63 0.48
N GLY A 265 -13.48 -18.62 1.14
CA GLY A 265 -13.25 -17.80 2.32
C GLY A 265 -13.35 -16.30 2.02
N ALA A 266 -12.95 -15.83 0.83
CA ALA A 266 -13.06 -14.43 0.45
C ALA A 266 -14.54 -14.00 0.36
N GLU A 267 -15.37 -14.84 -0.27
CA GLU A 267 -16.82 -14.61 -0.33
C GLU A 267 -17.45 -14.64 1.06
N LEU A 268 -17.09 -15.64 1.88
CA LEU A 268 -17.59 -15.78 3.24
C LEU A 268 -17.29 -14.53 4.11
N VAL A 269 -16.12 -13.91 3.97
CA VAL A 269 -15.80 -12.65 4.69
C VAL A 269 -16.75 -11.53 4.27
N LEU A 270 -17.05 -11.40 2.98
CA LEU A 270 -17.95 -10.37 2.48
C LEU A 270 -19.38 -10.61 2.91
N ASP A 271 -19.83 -11.86 2.95
CA ASP A 271 -21.17 -12.24 3.41
C ASP A 271 -21.34 -11.93 4.90
N ILE A 272 -20.33 -12.23 5.74
CA ILE A 272 -20.34 -11.86 7.17
C ILE A 272 -20.46 -10.34 7.35
N LEU A 273 -19.80 -9.56 6.49
CA LEU A 273 -19.78 -8.10 6.54
C LEU A 273 -20.85 -7.44 5.67
N GLU A 274 -21.75 -8.21 5.06
CA GLU A 274 -22.67 -7.70 4.02
C GLU A 274 -23.49 -6.52 4.53
N LYS A 275 -23.98 -6.59 5.78
CA LYS A 275 -24.78 -5.53 6.42
C LYS A 275 -24.01 -4.24 6.70
N ASP A 276 -22.68 -4.33 6.86
CA ASP A 276 -21.81 -3.17 7.07
C ASP A 276 -21.30 -2.60 5.74
N ILE A 277 -21.24 -3.42 4.70
CA ILE A 277 -20.78 -3.06 3.36
C ILE A 277 -21.92 -2.45 2.54
N TYR A 278 -23.12 -3.03 2.61
CA TYR A 278 -24.32 -2.59 1.90
C TYR A 278 -25.30 -1.97 2.87
N THR A 279 -25.58 -0.69 2.68
CA THR A 279 -26.45 0.09 3.56
C THR A 279 -27.56 0.76 2.75
N HIS A 280 -28.76 0.87 3.34
CA HIS A 280 -29.85 1.64 2.72
C HIS A 280 -29.60 3.15 2.75
N GLU A 281 -28.77 3.63 3.68
CA GLU A 281 -28.31 5.02 3.75
C GLU A 281 -26.92 5.16 3.14
N GLU A 282 -26.59 6.35 2.64
CA GLU A 282 -25.24 6.64 2.17
C GLU A 282 -24.23 6.43 3.32
N PRO A 283 -23.13 5.67 3.09
CA PRO A 283 -22.18 5.37 4.14
C PRO A 283 -21.57 6.65 4.69
N LYS A 284 -21.54 6.78 6.02
CA LYS A 284 -21.04 7.99 6.67
C LYS A 284 -19.56 8.15 6.35
N LYS A 285 -19.07 9.39 6.28
CA LYS A 285 -17.65 9.69 6.04
C LYS A 285 -16.70 8.92 6.98
N ARG A 286 -17.12 8.69 8.23
CA ARG A 286 -16.35 7.89 9.20
C ARG A 286 -16.16 6.44 8.74
N ASP A 287 -17.17 5.83 8.16
CA ASP A 287 -17.17 4.44 7.70
C ASP A 287 -16.39 4.30 6.39
N ILE A 288 -16.53 5.27 5.47
CA ILE A 288 -15.70 5.38 4.26
C ILE A 288 -14.22 5.55 4.61
N MET A 289 -13.92 6.31 5.67
CA MET A 289 -12.57 6.50 6.19
C MET A 289 -12.11 5.32 7.07
N LEU A 290 -12.85 4.21 7.11
CA LEU A 290 -12.55 3.04 7.92
C LEU A 290 -12.41 3.32 9.42
N ALA A 291 -12.95 4.43 9.95
CA ALA A 291 -12.74 4.85 11.34
C ALA A 291 -13.30 3.85 12.37
N THR A 292 -14.23 3.00 11.94
CA THR A 292 -14.78 1.88 12.70
C THR A 292 -13.80 0.71 12.81
N VAL A 293 -12.89 0.53 11.86
CA VAL A 293 -11.92 -0.57 11.87
C VAL A 293 -10.90 -0.37 13.01
N PRO A 294 -10.70 -1.38 13.87
CA PRO A 294 -9.73 -1.32 14.95
C PRO A 294 -8.31 -0.94 14.51
N LYS A 295 -7.63 -0.15 15.35
CA LYS A 295 -6.26 0.32 15.08
C LYS A 295 -5.26 -0.84 14.80
N PRO A 296 -5.26 -1.96 15.54
CA PRO A 296 -4.36 -3.07 15.24
C PRO A 296 -4.50 -3.58 13.81
N ILE A 297 -5.74 -3.73 13.32
CA ILE A 297 -6.02 -4.19 11.95
C ILE A 297 -5.52 -3.17 10.91
N ILE A 298 -5.81 -1.89 11.11
CA ILE A 298 -5.32 -0.83 10.21
C ILE A 298 -3.79 -0.76 10.19
N SER A 299 -3.13 -0.91 11.34
CA SER A 299 -1.67 -0.93 11.39
C SER A 299 -1.09 -2.19 10.73
N GLY A 300 -1.76 -3.33 10.92
CA GLY A 300 -1.41 -4.61 10.31
C GLY A 300 -1.51 -4.59 8.79
N LEU A 301 -2.64 -4.11 8.29
CA LEU A 301 -2.89 -3.97 6.86
C LEU A 301 -1.87 -3.04 6.19
N ALA A 302 -1.54 -1.91 6.83
CA ALA A 302 -0.52 -1.01 6.32
C ALA A 302 0.86 -1.69 6.22
N LYS A 303 1.24 -2.47 7.25
CA LYS A 303 2.47 -3.28 7.22
C LYS A 303 2.42 -4.35 6.12
N ALA A 304 1.29 -5.00 5.90
CA ALA A 304 1.16 -6.01 4.85
C ALA A 304 1.26 -5.42 3.42
N ILE A 305 0.80 -4.18 3.24
CA ILE A 305 0.88 -3.44 1.97
C ILE A 305 2.31 -2.94 1.72
N GLU A 306 2.89 -2.24 2.69
CA GLU A 306 4.19 -1.56 2.54
C GLU A 306 5.40 -2.45 2.89
N GLY A 307 5.17 -3.60 3.51
CA GLY A 307 6.21 -4.47 4.08
C GLY A 307 6.73 -3.93 5.42
N GLN A 308 7.60 -2.94 5.37
CA GLN A 308 8.26 -2.37 6.54
C GLN A 308 7.72 -0.96 6.85
N SER A 309 6.76 -0.86 7.76
CA SER A 309 6.30 0.45 8.26
C SER A 309 7.25 0.97 9.33
N SER A 310 7.57 2.27 9.31
CA SER A 310 8.25 2.91 10.44
C SER A 310 7.43 2.73 11.72
N SER A 311 8.08 2.40 12.85
CA SER A 311 7.37 2.19 14.13
C SER A 311 6.74 3.48 14.69
N PHE A 312 6.99 4.63 14.07
CA PHE A 312 6.58 5.95 14.54
C PHE A 312 5.40 6.56 13.77
N ASP A 313 4.76 5.80 12.87
CA ASP A 313 3.66 6.34 12.08
C ASP A 313 2.42 6.66 12.96
N LEU A 314 1.99 7.91 12.90
CA LEU A 314 0.76 8.35 13.57
C LEU A 314 -0.46 7.69 12.92
N THR A 315 -1.41 7.21 13.73
CA THR A 315 -2.57 6.42 13.26
C THR A 315 -3.36 7.06 12.09
N PHE A 316 -3.48 8.38 12.06
CA PHE A 316 -4.19 9.07 10.97
C PHE A 316 -3.40 9.03 9.65
N MET A 317 -2.07 9.05 9.70
CA MET A 317 -1.20 8.92 8.53
C MET A 317 -1.29 7.52 7.96
N VAL A 318 -1.23 6.49 8.83
CA VAL A 318 -1.40 5.08 8.45
C VAL A 318 -2.72 4.86 7.72
N ARG A 319 -3.82 5.40 8.27
CA ARG A 319 -5.14 5.29 7.62
C ARG A 319 -5.20 6.05 6.29
N GLY A 320 -4.58 7.23 6.21
CA GLY A 320 -4.47 7.98 4.96
C GLY A 320 -3.71 7.20 3.87
N LYS A 321 -2.61 6.54 4.24
CA LYS A 321 -1.86 5.64 3.34
C LYS A 321 -2.73 4.50 2.80
N ILE A 322 -3.47 3.82 3.68
CA ILE A 322 -4.40 2.74 3.28
C ILE A 322 -5.49 3.28 2.35
N LEU A 323 -6.13 4.41 2.68
CA LEU A 323 -7.18 4.97 1.83
C LEU A 323 -6.64 5.38 0.46
N ASN A 324 -5.42 5.91 0.39
CA ASN A 324 -4.76 6.19 -0.88
C ASN A 324 -4.47 4.91 -1.66
N HIS A 325 -4.02 3.85 -0.99
CA HIS A 325 -3.79 2.54 -1.61
C HIS A 325 -5.10 1.94 -2.15
N LEU A 326 -6.17 1.93 -1.35
CA LEU A 326 -7.49 1.43 -1.76
C LEU A 326 -8.05 2.22 -2.94
N ARG A 327 -7.80 3.53 -3.00
CA ARG A 327 -8.16 4.34 -4.16
C ARG A 327 -7.39 3.91 -5.41
N LYS A 328 -6.09 3.66 -5.32
CA LYS A 328 -5.29 3.15 -6.46
C LYS A 328 -5.80 1.80 -6.92
N VAL A 329 -6.10 0.89 -5.98
CA VAL A 329 -6.67 -0.43 -6.28
C VAL A 329 -8.04 -0.27 -6.94
N THR A 330 -8.88 0.65 -6.47
CA THR A 330 -10.18 0.94 -7.09
C THR A 330 -10.03 1.47 -8.52
N ASP A 331 -9.14 2.43 -8.74
CA ASP A 331 -8.87 2.97 -10.08
C ASP A 331 -8.34 1.86 -11.03
N ALA A 332 -7.52 0.93 -10.51
CA ALA A 332 -7.02 -0.23 -11.26
C ALA A 332 -8.09 -1.30 -11.49
N ASP A 333 -8.96 -1.58 -10.52
CA ASP A 333 -10.09 -2.50 -10.64
C ASP A 333 -11.07 -2.00 -11.71
N ASP A 334 -11.44 -0.71 -11.66
CA ASP A 334 -12.28 -0.06 -12.68
C ASP A 334 -11.70 -0.25 -14.09
N PHE A 335 -10.38 -0.15 -14.23
CA PHE A 335 -9.70 -0.35 -15.51
C PHE A 335 -9.71 -1.82 -15.94
N LEU A 336 -9.38 -2.73 -15.02
CA LEU A 336 -9.33 -4.18 -15.26
C LEU A 336 -10.71 -4.81 -15.50
N VAL A 337 -11.80 -4.22 -15.01
CA VAL A 337 -13.14 -4.69 -15.37
C VAL A 337 -13.44 -4.42 -16.85
N ASN A 338 -12.84 -3.36 -17.41
CA ASN A 338 -13.02 -3.00 -18.82
C ASN A 338 -11.99 -3.67 -19.76
N THR A 339 -10.87 -4.15 -19.21
CA THR A 339 -9.79 -4.81 -19.96
C THR A 339 -9.79 -6.30 -19.65
N LYS A 340 -9.82 -7.18 -20.65
CA LYS A 340 -9.82 -8.62 -20.39
C LYS A 340 -8.57 -9.03 -19.61
N ILE A 341 -8.76 -9.70 -18.46
CA ILE A 341 -7.67 -10.14 -17.57
C ILE A 341 -6.73 -11.09 -18.30
N ASP A 342 -7.24 -11.90 -19.23
CA ASP A 342 -6.50 -12.92 -19.99
C ASP A 342 -5.34 -12.34 -20.83
N GLU A 343 -5.40 -11.05 -21.16
CA GLU A 343 -4.38 -10.35 -21.95
C GLU A 343 -3.23 -9.79 -21.10
N LEU A 344 -3.29 -9.92 -19.78
CA LEU A 344 -2.21 -9.46 -18.89
C LEU A 344 -0.99 -10.37 -18.99
N ASP A 345 0.18 -9.76 -19.15
CA ASP A 345 1.47 -10.42 -19.00
C ASP A 345 1.67 -10.96 -17.57
N SER A 346 2.46 -12.02 -17.42
CA SER A 346 2.69 -12.71 -16.14
C SER A 346 3.21 -11.77 -15.06
N GLU A 347 4.14 -10.86 -15.39
CA GLU A 347 4.69 -9.90 -14.44
C GLU A 347 3.63 -8.90 -13.94
N LEU A 348 2.84 -8.34 -14.87
CA LEU A 348 1.76 -7.40 -14.56
C LEU A 348 0.63 -8.05 -13.77
N LEU A 349 0.32 -9.31 -14.08
CA LEU A 349 -0.65 -10.12 -13.35
C LEU A 349 -0.19 -10.35 -11.91
N ALA A 350 1.07 -10.77 -11.73
CA ALA A 350 1.67 -10.97 -10.41
C ALA A 350 1.67 -9.67 -9.60
N GLU A 351 1.96 -8.53 -10.22
CA GLU A 351 1.88 -7.23 -9.57
C GLU A 351 0.45 -6.81 -9.21
N ALA A 352 -0.51 -7.00 -10.14
CA ALA A 352 -1.92 -6.74 -9.88
C ALA A 352 -2.44 -7.58 -8.71
N CYS A 353 -2.05 -8.85 -8.61
CA CYS A 353 -2.36 -9.70 -7.46
C CYS A 353 -1.66 -9.19 -6.19
N LYS A 354 -0.37 -8.89 -6.27
CA LYS A 354 0.43 -8.39 -5.15
C LYS A 354 -0.15 -7.13 -4.53
N THR A 355 -0.60 -6.16 -5.32
CA THR A 355 -1.19 -4.90 -4.82
C THR A 355 -2.49 -5.13 -4.04
N ARG A 356 -3.20 -6.23 -4.31
CA ARG A 356 -4.43 -6.68 -3.61
C ARG A 356 -4.15 -7.65 -2.46
N LEU A 357 -2.86 -7.92 -2.18
CA LEU A 357 -2.38 -8.95 -1.26
C LEU A 357 -2.77 -10.38 -1.65
N ILE A 358 -3.19 -10.60 -2.90
CA ILE A 358 -3.50 -11.91 -3.45
C ILE A 358 -2.18 -12.64 -3.73
N GLY A 359 -2.13 -13.91 -3.34
CA GLY A 359 -1.07 -14.83 -3.75
C GLY A 359 0.08 -14.99 -2.77
N GLY A 360 1.08 -15.76 -3.24
CA GLY A 360 2.27 -16.15 -2.50
C GLY A 360 3.35 -16.60 -3.50
N PRO A 361 4.56 -16.95 -3.03
CA PRO A 361 5.59 -17.46 -3.91
C PRO A 361 5.12 -18.75 -4.60
N ASN A 362 5.54 -18.95 -5.86
CA ASN A 362 5.24 -20.16 -6.65
C ASN A 362 3.74 -20.42 -6.93
N ARG A 363 2.90 -19.37 -7.02
CA ARG A 363 1.56 -19.50 -7.62
C ARG A 363 1.66 -19.50 -9.14
N SER A 364 0.82 -20.30 -9.81
CA SER A 364 0.73 -20.27 -11.27
C SER A 364 -0.03 -19.03 -11.74
N ASP A 365 0.16 -18.67 -13.01
CA ASP A 365 -0.57 -17.57 -13.63
C ASP A 365 -2.08 -17.86 -13.65
N ASP A 366 -2.50 -19.11 -13.86
CA ASP A 366 -3.91 -19.50 -13.85
C ASP A 366 -4.56 -19.29 -12.47
N GLU A 367 -3.88 -19.69 -11.39
CA GLU A 367 -4.35 -19.43 -10.01
C GLU A 367 -4.48 -17.93 -9.74
N ASN A 368 -3.53 -17.13 -10.25
CA ASN A 368 -3.53 -15.68 -10.09
C ASN A 368 -4.65 -15.02 -10.89
N ARG A 369 -4.90 -15.44 -12.14
CA ARG A 369 -6.02 -14.96 -12.96
C ARG A 369 -7.36 -15.29 -12.33
N GLU A 370 -7.54 -16.53 -11.86
CA GLU A 370 -8.76 -16.94 -11.17
C GLU A 370 -9.00 -16.09 -9.92
N SER A 371 -7.98 -15.94 -9.08
CA SER A 371 -8.08 -15.14 -7.84
C SER A 371 -8.38 -13.66 -8.12
N LEU A 372 -7.74 -13.08 -9.14
CA LEU A 372 -7.96 -11.70 -9.54
C LEU A 372 -9.36 -11.51 -10.16
N SER A 373 -9.82 -12.45 -10.96
CA SER A 373 -11.17 -12.44 -11.54
C SER A 373 -12.23 -12.44 -10.45
N LYS A 374 -12.10 -13.35 -9.47
CA LYS A 374 -13.00 -13.41 -8.30
C LYS A 374 -12.94 -12.14 -7.45
N TRP A 375 -11.75 -11.54 -7.27
CA TRP A 375 -11.61 -10.24 -6.62
C TRP A 375 -12.42 -9.14 -7.34
N LEU A 376 -12.31 -9.04 -8.66
CA LEU A 376 -13.02 -8.02 -9.46
C LEU A 376 -14.53 -8.27 -9.46
N GLU A 377 -14.93 -9.53 -9.51
CA GLU A 377 -16.32 -9.93 -9.37
C GLU A 377 -16.91 -9.43 -8.04
N GLN A 378 -16.22 -9.70 -6.94
CA GLN A 378 -16.65 -9.33 -5.59
C GLN A 378 -16.61 -7.83 -5.31
N THR A 379 -15.63 -7.10 -5.85
CA THR A 379 -15.37 -5.69 -5.48
C THR A 379 -15.98 -4.66 -6.42
N SER A 380 -16.25 -5.04 -7.67
CA SER A 380 -16.71 -4.13 -8.72
C SER A 380 -17.96 -4.63 -9.45
N ILE A 381 -17.98 -5.87 -9.94
CA ILE A 381 -19.07 -6.37 -10.82
C ILE A 381 -20.36 -6.66 -10.02
N ARG A 382 -20.28 -7.49 -8.98
CA ARG A 382 -21.42 -7.84 -8.11
C ARG A 382 -21.98 -6.62 -7.38
N PRO A 383 -21.15 -5.72 -6.80
CA PRO A 383 -21.65 -4.49 -6.20
C PRO A 383 -22.36 -3.57 -7.19
N ALA A 384 -21.82 -3.37 -8.40
CA ALA A 384 -22.48 -2.56 -9.42
C ALA A 384 -23.89 -3.10 -9.75
N SER A 385 -24.01 -4.42 -9.92
CA SER A 385 -25.29 -5.08 -10.17
C SER A 385 -26.27 -4.91 -9.00
N LYS A 386 -25.82 -5.08 -7.75
CA LYS A 386 -26.65 -4.91 -6.55
C LYS A 386 -27.12 -3.46 -6.36
N ILE A 387 -26.26 -2.48 -6.61
CA ILE A 387 -26.59 -1.04 -6.50
C ILE A 387 -27.68 -0.69 -7.51
N SER A 388 -27.54 -1.14 -8.77
CA SER A 388 -28.53 -0.89 -9.82
C SER A 388 -29.89 -1.54 -9.55
N ALA A 389 -29.91 -2.71 -8.89
CA ALA A 389 -31.14 -3.45 -8.62
C ALA A 389 -31.86 -3.02 -7.32
N GLY A 390 -31.12 -2.74 -6.25
CA GLY A 390 -31.67 -2.65 -4.89
C GLY A 390 -31.70 -1.26 -4.27
N GLY A 391 -31.14 -0.24 -4.93
CA GLY A 391 -31.00 1.10 -4.36
C GLY A 391 -30.13 1.14 -3.10
N LEU A 392 -29.32 0.11 -2.85
CA LEU A 392 -28.37 0.03 -1.75
C LEU A 392 -27.13 0.86 -2.06
N HIS A 393 -26.54 1.46 -1.03
CA HIS A 393 -25.23 2.09 -1.11
C HIS A 393 -24.14 1.09 -0.75
N TYR A 394 -23.00 1.16 -1.45
CA TYR A 394 -21.88 0.24 -1.29
C TYR A 394 -20.66 0.94 -0.70
N ASN A 395 -20.15 0.42 0.43
CA ASN A 395 -18.90 0.87 1.03
C ASN A 395 -17.70 0.06 0.49
N GLY A 396 -17.27 0.41 -0.73
CA GLY A 396 -16.17 -0.29 -1.41
C GLY A 396 -14.83 -0.23 -0.70
N ASN A 397 -14.57 0.77 0.14
CA ASN A 397 -13.33 0.84 0.93
C ASN A 397 -13.31 -0.25 2.02
N LEU A 398 -14.44 -0.46 2.69
CA LEU A 398 -14.55 -1.49 3.73
C LEU A 398 -14.44 -2.90 3.12
N ALA A 399 -15.14 -3.15 2.02
CA ALA A 399 -15.10 -4.42 1.30
C ALA A 399 -13.68 -4.79 0.86
N ARG A 400 -12.98 -3.87 0.15
CA ARG A 400 -11.59 -4.10 -0.28
C ARG A 400 -10.64 -4.26 0.89
N ALA A 401 -10.77 -3.45 1.95
CA ALA A 401 -9.92 -3.59 3.14
C ALA A 401 -10.13 -4.96 3.82
N ALA A 402 -11.37 -5.45 3.89
CA ALA A 402 -11.69 -6.75 4.44
C ALA A 402 -11.08 -7.89 3.60
N LEU A 403 -11.23 -7.83 2.27
CA LEU A 403 -10.62 -8.81 1.36
C LEU A 403 -9.09 -8.79 1.41
N MET A 404 -8.46 -7.62 1.49
CA MET A 404 -7.00 -7.55 1.66
C MET A 404 -6.55 -8.18 2.98
N CYS A 405 -7.30 -7.94 4.07
CA CYS A 405 -7.00 -8.61 5.35
C CYS A 405 -7.16 -10.12 5.22
N TYR A 406 -8.20 -10.58 4.52
CA TYR A 406 -8.42 -12.00 4.24
C TYR A 406 -7.26 -12.60 3.46
N HIS A 407 -6.90 -12.04 2.30
CA HIS A 407 -5.82 -12.57 1.46
C HIS A 407 -4.45 -12.48 2.14
N ALA A 408 -4.22 -11.50 3.02
CA ALA A 408 -3.02 -11.46 3.84
C ALA A 408 -2.94 -12.68 4.77
N VAL A 409 -4.06 -13.06 5.40
CA VAL A 409 -4.13 -14.25 6.27
C VAL A 409 -4.06 -15.54 5.46
N ASP A 410 -4.80 -15.64 4.36
CA ASP A 410 -4.75 -16.79 3.44
C ASP A 410 -3.32 -17.03 2.92
N GLY A 411 -2.65 -15.97 2.45
CA GLY A 411 -1.26 -16.04 2.01
C GLY A 411 -0.27 -16.38 3.14
N ALA A 412 -0.57 -16.04 4.40
CA ALA A 412 0.22 -16.48 5.54
C ALA A 412 -0.01 -17.96 5.89
N ARG A 413 -1.20 -18.51 5.60
CA ARG A 413 -1.55 -19.93 5.80
C ARG A 413 -1.08 -20.81 4.65
N ASP A 414 -0.89 -20.25 3.46
CA ASP A 414 -0.46 -20.99 2.26
C ASP A 414 0.84 -21.76 2.56
N ALA A 415 0.84 -23.05 2.29
CA ALA A 415 1.99 -23.93 2.52
C ALA A 415 3.23 -23.48 1.73
N ARG A 416 3.03 -22.71 0.65
CA ARG A 416 4.11 -22.12 -0.15
C ARG A 416 4.74 -20.89 0.50
N SER A 417 4.11 -20.27 1.50
CA SER A 417 4.60 -19.06 2.17
C SER A 417 6.07 -19.20 2.56
N SER A 418 6.86 -18.14 2.34
CA SER A 418 8.32 -18.14 2.60
C SER A 418 8.64 -18.13 4.10
N SER A 419 7.67 -17.78 4.94
CA SER A 419 7.83 -17.84 6.40
C SER A 419 7.56 -19.25 6.90
N TYR A 420 8.49 -19.79 7.71
CA TYR A 420 8.33 -21.08 8.38
C TYR A 420 7.42 -20.98 9.62
N LEU A 421 7.24 -19.80 10.21
CA LEU A 421 6.50 -19.61 11.46
C LEU A 421 5.02 -20.02 11.36
N PRO A 422 4.26 -19.62 10.33
CA PRO A 422 2.89 -20.09 10.15
C PRO A 422 2.78 -21.60 10.04
N ARG A 423 3.72 -22.25 9.35
CA ARG A 423 3.70 -23.72 9.22
C ARG A 423 3.78 -24.37 10.60
N LEU A 424 4.67 -23.88 11.46
CA LEU A 424 4.77 -24.35 12.85
C LEU A 424 3.50 -24.05 13.67
N LEU A 425 2.86 -22.90 13.45
CA LEU A 425 1.68 -22.47 14.22
C LEU A 425 0.36 -23.10 13.75
N PHE A 426 0.21 -23.36 12.45
CA PHE A 426 -1.04 -23.81 11.84
C PHE A 426 -1.04 -25.30 11.44
N GLN A 427 0.12 -25.88 11.09
CA GLN A 427 0.18 -27.30 10.67
C GLN A 427 0.34 -28.27 11.84
N GLY A 428 0.75 -27.81 13.02
CA GLY A 428 0.80 -28.64 14.24
C GLY A 428 -0.56 -29.22 14.68
N GLN A 429 -1.67 -28.77 14.07
CA GLN A 429 -3.02 -29.29 14.31
C GLN A 429 -3.54 -30.23 13.20
N GLN A 430 -2.83 -30.39 12.07
CA GLN A 430 -3.30 -31.21 10.95
C GLN A 430 -2.92 -32.70 11.03
N GLN A 431 -2.24 -33.15 12.08
CA GLN A 431 -2.13 -34.59 12.37
C GLN A 431 -3.40 -35.08 13.07
N ALA A 432 -4.54 -35.05 12.38
CA ALA A 432 -5.49 -36.13 12.57
C ALA A 432 -4.86 -37.34 11.85
N PRO A 433 -4.62 -38.47 12.52
CA PRO A 433 -4.16 -39.66 11.83
C PRO A 433 -5.16 -39.93 10.72
N VAL A 434 -4.67 -40.02 9.48
CA VAL A 434 -5.37 -40.76 8.45
C VAL A 434 -5.48 -42.16 9.04
N VAL A 435 -6.63 -42.46 9.63
CA VAL A 435 -7.01 -43.84 9.87
C VAL A 435 -7.20 -44.35 8.46
N GLU A 436 -6.15 -44.95 7.92
CA GLU A 436 -6.29 -45.87 6.80
C GLU A 436 -7.30 -46.90 7.31
N GLU A 437 -8.56 -46.75 6.92
CA GLU A 437 -9.51 -47.83 7.00
C GLU A 437 -8.92 -48.91 6.10
N GLU A 438 -8.17 -49.84 6.72
CA GLU A 438 -7.84 -51.12 6.11
C GLU A 438 -9.18 -51.73 5.72
N GLU A 439 -9.47 -51.64 4.42
CA GLU A 439 -10.57 -52.33 3.77
C GLU A 439 -10.29 -53.83 3.96
N VAL A 440 -10.85 -54.41 5.01
CA VAL A 440 -10.81 -55.85 5.28
C VAL A 440 -11.60 -56.51 4.15
N VAL A 441 -10.89 -56.89 3.10
CA VAL A 441 -11.39 -57.77 2.05
C VAL A 441 -11.67 -59.13 2.69
N THR A 442 -12.95 -59.42 2.97
CA THR A 442 -13.45 -60.75 3.35
C THR A 442 -13.75 -61.63 2.15
#